data_AF-A0A7V5DLE5-F1
#
_entry.id   AF-A0A7V5DLE5-F1
#
_cell.length_a   1.000
_cell.length_b   1.000
_cell.length_c   1.000
_cell.angle_alpha   90.00
_cell.angle_beta   90.00
_cell.angle_gamma   90.00
#
_symmetry.space_group_name_H-M   'P 1'
#
loop_
_entity.id
_entity.type
_entity.pdbx_description
1 polymer ?
#
loop_
_entity_poly.entity_id
_entity_poly.type
_entity_poly.pdbx_seq_one_letter_code
_entity_poly.pdbx_strand_id
1 'polypeptide(L)'
;MNDMPDVETLSFEEAFRELEDLVERMETGNLPLEETIRLFERGSLLARHCQNLLDKAELKLQQLTASPDGEATVAPFDEGSR
;
A
#
# COMPACT_ATOMS: atom_id res chain seq x y z
N MET A 1 -24.86 -9.70 -6.24
CA MET A 1 -23.97 -8.55 -6.51
C MET A 1 -22.68 -8.80 -5.75
N ASN A 2 -21.54 -8.92 -6.43
CA ASN A 2 -20.22 -8.90 -5.77
C ASN A 2 -19.41 -7.79 -6.45
N ASP A 3 -19.88 -6.56 -6.29
CA ASP A 3 -19.28 -5.31 -6.79
C ASP A 3 -18.13 -4.90 -5.87
N MET A 4 -17.16 -5.79 -5.70
CA MET A 4 -15.90 -5.36 -5.10
C MET A 4 -15.10 -4.66 -6.20
N PRO A 5 -14.56 -3.45 -5.94
CA PRO A 5 -13.78 -2.72 -6.93
C PRO A 5 -12.58 -3.55 -7.39
N ASP A 6 -12.21 -3.33 -8.65
CA ASP A 6 -11.01 -3.93 -9.21
C ASP A 6 -9.79 -3.44 -8.41
N VAL A 7 -9.00 -4.38 -7.90
CA VAL A 7 -7.85 -4.13 -7.03
C VAL A 7 -6.86 -3.17 -7.71
N GLU A 8 -6.71 -3.26 -9.03
CA GLU A 8 -5.77 -2.41 -9.78
C GLU A 8 -6.14 -0.93 -9.76
N THR A 9 -7.39 -0.59 -9.43
CA THR A 9 -7.90 0.78 -9.40
C THR A 9 -7.81 1.46 -8.04
N LEU A 10 -7.49 0.72 -6.98
CA LEU A 10 -7.47 1.21 -5.60
C LEU A 10 -6.23 2.09 -5.32
N SER A 11 -6.40 3.09 -4.46
CA SER A 11 -5.28 3.77 -3.81
C SER A 11 -4.55 2.83 -2.85
N PHE A 12 -3.36 3.24 -2.38
CA PHE A 12 -2.64 2.46 -1.37
C PHE A 12 -3.44 2.33 -0.08
N GLU A 13 -4.01 3.44 0.41
CA GLU A 13 -4.79 3.48 1.65
C GLU A 13 -6.07 2.65 1.55
N GLU A 14 -6.72 2.65 0.39
CA GLU A 14 -7.92 1.85 0.13
C GLU A 14 -7.57 0.35 0.09
N ALA A 15 -6.56 -0.03 -0.69
CA ALA A 15 -6.13 -1.42 -0.79
C ALA A 15 -5.59 -1.96 0.54
N PHE A 16 -4.87 -1.14 1.30
CA PHE A 16 -4.33 -1.52 2.60
C PHE A 16 -5.45 -1.71 3.64
N ARG A 17 -6.40 -0.77 3.73
CA ARG A 17 -7.55 -0.91 4.63
C ARG A 17 -8.36 -2.17 4.31
N GLU A 18 -8.60 -2.41 3.03
CA GLU A 18 -9.34 -3.59 2.62
C GLU A 18 -8.60 -4.89 2.96
N LEU A 19 -7.26 -4.90 2.85
CA LEU A 19 -6.43 -6.02 3.26
C LEU A 19 -6.51 -6.26 4.78
N GLU A 20 -6.49 -5.20 5.59
CA GLU A 20 -6.65 -5.29 7.05
C GLU A 20 -8.01 -5.90 7.43
N ASP A 21 -9.09 -5.39 6.85
CA ASP A 21 -10.46 -5.89 7.08
C ASP A 21 -10.58 -7.38 6.70
N LEU A 22 -9.90 -7.78 5.62
CA LEU A 22 -9.90 -9.16 5.14
C LEU A 22 -9.15 -10.07 6.11
N VAL A 23 -7.99 -9.65 6.60
CA VAL A 23 -7.21 -10.39 7.62
C VAL A 23 -8.03 -10.56 8.90
N GLU A 24 -8.66 -9.49 9.40
CA GLU A 24 -9.51 -9.55 10.60
C GLU A 24 -10.66 -10.57 10.44
N ARG A 25 -11.28 -10.61 9.25
CA ARG A 25 -12.32 -11.60 8.91
C ARG A 25 -11.79 -13.04 8.83
N MET A 26 -10.55 -13.24 8.40
CA MET A 26 -9.93 -14.57 8.39
C MET A 26 -9.58 -15.04 9.80
N GLU A 27 -9.13 -14.13 10.67
CA GLU A 27 -8.74 -14.44 12.05
C GLU A 27 -9.94 -14.78 12.95
N THR A 28 -11.13 -14.30 12.62
CA THR A 28 -12.37 -14.66 13.36
C THR A 28 -12.75 -16.14 13.20
N GLY A 29 -12.15 -16.87 12.25
CA GLY A 29 -12.11 -18.33 12.25
C GLY A 29 -13.42 -19.08 11.98
N ASN A 30 -14.50 -18.38 11.63
CA ASN A 30 -15.84 -18.98 11.43
C ASN A 30 -16.30 -18.93 9.96
N LEU A 31 -15.36 -18.99 9.02
CA LEU A 31 -15.65 -18.91 7.58
C LEU A 31 -15.67 -20.30 6.92
N PRO A 32 -16.62 -20.57 6.02
CA PRO A 32 -16.58 -21.76 5.17
C PRO A 32 -15.28 -21.81 4.36
N LEU A 33 -14.77 -23.01 4.07
CA LEU A 33 -13.53 -23.21 3.31
C LEU A 33 -13.52 -22.43 1.98
N GLU A 34 -14.63 -22.45 1.24
CA GLU A 34 -14.73 -21.74 -0.05
C GLU A 34 -14.60 -20.22 0.11
N GLU A 35 -15.15 -19.65 1.19
CA GLU A 35 -15.02 -18.23 1.51
C GLU A 35 -13.57 -17.90 1.92
N THR A 36 -12.95 -18.74 2.74
CA THR A 36 -11.54 -18.58 3.13
C THR A 36 -10.61 -18.57 1.92
N ILE A 37 -10.87 -19.41 0.91
CA ILE A 37 -10.08 -19.42 -0.34
C ILE A 37 -10.27 -18.11 -1.10
N ARG A 38 -11.51 -17.63 -1.26
CA ARG A 38 -11.79 -16.35 -1.96
C ARG A 38 -11.14 -15.17 -1.27
N LEU A 39 -11.21 -15.11 0.06
CA LEU A 39 -10.55 -14.08 0.85
C LEU A 39 -9.03 -14.17 0.66
N PHE A 40 -8.44 -15.36 0.73
CA PHE A 40 -7.00 -15.51 0.52
C PHE A 40 -6.54 -15.05 -0.87
N GLU A 41 -7.27 -15.41 -1.93
CA GLU A 41 -7.00 -14.95 -3.30
C GLU A 41 -7.05 -13.43 -3.41
N ARG A 42 -8.10 -12.82 -2.85
CA ARG A 42 -8.25 -11.36 -2.85
C ARG A 42 -7.18 -10.67 -2.02
N GLY A 43 -6.86 -11.18 -0.84
CA GLY A 43 -5.79 -10.66 0.02
C GLY A 43 -4.42 -10.71 -0.67
N SER A 44 -4.15 -11.79 -1.43
CA SER A 44 -2.92 -11.91 -2.22
C SER A 44 -2.83 -10.85 -3.32
N LEU A 45 -3.95 -10.54 -3.99
CA LEU A 45 -4.01 -9.46 -4.99
C LEU A 45 -3.79 -8.09 -4.36
N LEU A 46 -4.47 -7.80 -3.23
CA LEU A 46 -4.32 -6.55 -2.49
C LEU A 46 -2.88 -6.34 -2.02
N ALA A 47 -2.26 -7.35 -1.42
CA ALA A 47 -0.87 -7.29 -0.97
C ALA A 47 0.11 -7.00 -2.11
N ARG A 48 -0.07 -7.67 -3.26
CA ARG A 48 0.74 -7.43 -4.46
C ARG A 48 0.56 -6.00 -4.99
N HIS A 49 -0.68 -5.50 -4.99
CA HIS A 49 -0.97 -4.14 -5.42
C HIS A 49 -0.33 -3.09 -4.51
N CYS A 50 -0.44 -3.26 -3.19
CA CYS A 50 0.23 -2.41 -2.21
C CYS A 50 1.75 -2.37 -2.44
N GLN A 51 2.39 -3.52 -2.64
CA GLN A 51 3.82 -3.59 -2.94
C GLN A 51 4.16 -2.82 -4.23
N ASN A 52 3.40 -3.03 -5.31
CA ASN A 52 3.63 -2.31 -6.56
C ASN A 52 3.50 -0.78 -6.41
N LEU A 53 2.58 -0.31 -5.58
CA LEU A 53 2.42 1.12 -5.30
C LEU A 53 3.62 1.68 -4.51
N LEU A 54 4.11 0.93 -3.53
CA LEU A 54 5.32 1.30 -2.76
C LEU A 54 6.56 1.34 -3.66
N ASP A 55 6.75 0.33 -4.52
CA ASP A 55 7.87 0.28 -5.46
C ASP A 55 7.86 1.48 -6.42
N LYS A 56 6.67 1.86 -6.91
CA LYS A 56 6.50 3.07 -7.75
C LYS A 56 6.83 4.35 -6.99
N ALA A 57 6.42 4.45 -5.72
CA ALA A 57 6.73 5.60 -4.89
C ALA A 57 8.24 5.71 -4.63
N GLU A 58 8.90 4.59 -4.32
CA GLU A 58 10.34 4.53 -4.12
C GLU A 58 11.10 4.93 -5.39
N LEU A 59 10.72 4.39 -6.56
CA LEU A 59 11.33 4.74 -7.84
C LEU A 59 11.22 6.24 -8.13
N LYS A 60 10.06 6.84 -7.82
CA LYS A 60 9.84 8.28 -7.98
C LYS A 60 10.75 9.09 -7.06
N LEU A 61 10.94 8.67 -5.81
CA LEU A 61 11.88 9.31 -4.88
C LEU A 61 13.31 9.22 -5.40
N GLN A 62 13.75 8.04 -5.84
CA GLN A 62 15.08 7.83 -6.40
C GLN A 62 15.34 8.76 -7.60
N GLN A 63 14.39 8.90 -8.53
CA GLN A 63 14.49 9.81 -9.68
C GLN A 63 14.60 11.29 -9.27
N LEU A 64 13.85 11.72 -8.25
CA LEU A 64 13.94 13.08 -7.71
C LEU A 64 15.31 13.34 -7.08
N THR A 65 15.87 12.37 -6.36
CA THR A 65 17.19 12.49 -5.74
C THR A 65 18.36 12.35 -6.72
N ALA A 66 18.15 11.71 -7.87
CA ALA A 66 19.18 11.45 -8.88
C ALA A 66 19.31 12.55 -9.95
N SER A 67 18.42 13.55 -9.96
CA SER A 67 18.51 14.68 -10.89
C SER A 67 19.64 15.64 -10.49
N PRO A 68 20.68 15.82 -11.32
CA PRO A 68 21.90 16.57 -10.99
C PRO A 68 21.80 18.06 -11.40
N ASP A 69 20.68 18.72 -11.11
CA ASP A 69 20.60 20.18 -11.16
C ASP A 69 20.29 20.65 -9.73
N GLY A 70 21.36 20.99 -9.03
CA GLY A 70 21.39 21.13 -7.59
C GLY A 70 20.61 22.32 -7.06
N GLU A 71 19.43 22.08 -6.51
CA GLU A 71 18.91 22.81 -5.35
C GLU A 71 17.75 22.02 -4.72
N ALA A 72 18.05 20.85 -4.15
CA ALA A 72 17.19 20.25 -3.14
C ALA A 72 17.75 20.63 -1.76
N THR A 73 17.54 21.89 -1.36
CA THR A 73 17.79 22.30 0.03
C THR A 73 16.72 21.68 0.91
N VAL A 74 16.96 20.48 1.42
CA VAL A 74 16.43 20.14 2.74
C VAL A 74 17.26 20.97 3.71
N ALA A 75 16.74 22.15 4.06
CA ALA A 75 17.38 23.01 5.03
C ALA A 75 17.67 22.18 6.30
N PRO A 76 18.89 22.26 6.87
CA PRO A 76 19.10 21.72 8.20
C PRO A 76 18.12 22.40 9.15
N PHE A 77 17.47 21.61 9.99
CA PHE A 77 16.64 22.13 11.07
C PHE A 77 17.56 22.92 12.01
N ASP A 78 17.58 24.24 11.84
CA ASP A 78 18.32 25.17 12.69
C ASP A 78 17.52 25.34 13.99
N GLU A 79 17.76 24.47 14.97
CA GLU A 79 17.45 24.78 16.37
C GLU A 79 18.49 25.79 16.86
N GLY A 80 18.28 27.03 16.46
CA GLY A 80 19.06 28.18 16.87
C GLY A 80 19.17 28.27 18.40
N SER A 81 20.42 28.50 18.83
CA SER A 81 20.79 29.25 20.02
C SER A 81 20.10 28.91 21.35
N ARG A 82 20.86 28.19 22.20
CA ARG A 82 21.20 28.75 23.51
C ARG A 82 22.56 28.28 24.01
#